data_AF-A0A6V7RNP6-F1
#
_entry.id   AF-A0A6V7RNP6-F1
#
_cell.length_a   1.000
_cell.length_b   1.000
_cell.length_c   1.000
_cell.angle_alpha   90.00
_cell.angle_beta   90.00
_cell.angle_gamma   90.00
#
_symmetry.space_group_name_H-M   'P 1'
#
loop_
_entity.id
_entity.type
_entity.pdbx_description
1 polymer ?
#
loop_
_entity_poly.entity_id
_entity_poly.type
_entity_poly.pdbx_seq_one_letter_code
_entity_poly.pdbx_strand_id
1 'polypeptide(L)'
;MKDQINAIVVRGDIQDSVSNSELEGVEIETFIENLPGYTEQNLTLTFMIYFLFIISSVIVAIFLYVLTVQKISMFGLMKAQGISNLYLAKSVIAQTFILAFLGVFVGFILTLITGKFLPSEVPVSFDIVTMILYGVIIIIVAILGAVFSVFTIFKIDPLKAIGG
;
A
#
# COMPACT_ATOMS: atom_id res chain seq x y z
N MET A 1 -36.31 21.18 24.60
CA MET A 1 -34.84 21.14 24.50
C MET A 1 -34.46 22.25 23.53
N LYS A 2 -33.66 23.21 23.97
CA LYS A 2 -33.32 24.42 23.21
C LYS A 2 -32.09 24.05 22.37
N ASP A 3 -32.19 24.12 21.04
CA ASP A 3 -31.06 23.84 20.13
C ASP A 3 -29.89 24.75 20.49
N GLN A 4 -28.89 24.20 21.19
CA GLN A 4 -27.62 24.87 21.44
C GLN A 4 -26.77 24.71 20.18
N ILE A 5 -26.77 25.76 19.36
CA ILE A 5 -25.90 25.84 18.20
C ILE A 5 -24.49 26.15 18.71
N ASN A 6 -23.61 25.15 18.73
CA ASN A 6 -22.26 25.24 19.29
C ASN A 6 -21.20 25.74 18.28
N ALA A 7 -21.53 25.87 17.00
CA ALA A 7 -20.63 26.38 15.96
C ALA A 7 -21.41 26.93 14.75
N ILE A 8 -20.85 27.94 14.08
CA ILE A 8 -21.37 28.52 12.83
C ILE A 8 -20.26 28.45 11.79
N VAL A 9 -20.55 27.88 10.62
CA VAL A 9 -19.60 27.79 9.51
C VAL A 9 -19.84 28.94 8.53
N VAL A 10 -18.84 29.79 8.31
CA VAL A 10 -18.89 30.91 7.36
C VAL A 10 -17.87 30.67 6.25
N ARG A 11 -18.26 30.90 4.99
CA ARG A 11 -17.34 30.97 3.84
C ARG A 11 -17.00 32.43 3.58
N GLY A 12 -15.81 32.88 3.99
CA GLY A 12 -15.34 34.26 3.83
C GLY A 12 -14.22 34.61 4.79
N ASP A 13 -13.79 35.86 4.82
CA ASP A 13 -12.79 36.36 5.77
C ASP A 13 -13.36 36.38 7.19
N ILE A 14 -12.63 35.76 8.13
CA ILE A 14 -13.12 35.45 9.49
C ILE A 14 -13.36 36.73 10.31
N GLN A 15 -12.66 37.81 9.96
CA GLN A 15 -12.66 39.08 10.71
C GLN A 15 -13.93 39.92 10.51
N ASP A 16 -14.62 39.82 9.37
CA ASP A 16 -15.78 40.68 9.07
C ASP A 16 -17.10 40.16 9.67
N SER A 17 -17.12 38.93 10.21
CA SER A 17 -18.35 38.25 10.66
C SER A 17 -18.45 38.01 12.17
N VAL A 18 -17.41 38.33 12.94
CA VAL A 18 -17.34 38.06 14.39
C VAL A 18 -17.37 39.38 15.16
N SER A 19 -18.56 39.91 15.43
CA SER A 19 -18.77 41.13 16.26
C SER A 19 -19.16 40.82 17.72
N ASN A 20 -19.16 39.56 18.16
CA ASN A 20 -19.51 39.18 19.54
C ASN A 20 -18.31 38.60 20.30
N SER A 21 -18.11 39.06 21.53
CA SER A 21 -17.01 38.70 22.45
C SER A 21 -17.02 37.25 22.96
N GLU A 22 -17.95 36.42 22.53
CA GLU A 22 -18.14 35.03 22.97
C GLU A 22 -17.79 33.99 21.89
N LEU A 23 -17.44 34.41 20.67
CA LEU A 23 -17.13 33.52 19.56
C LEU A 23 -15.68 33.70 19.13
N GLU A 24 -14.94 32.59 19.06
CA GLU A 24 -13.58 32.55 18.54
C GLU A 24 -13.61 32.11 17.08
N GLY A 25 -13.02 32.92 16.20
CA GLY A 25 -12.84 32.56 14.80
C GLY A 25 -11.68 31.59 14.66
N VAL A 26 -11.97 30.33 14.30
CA VAL A 26 -10.97 29.27 14.13
C VAL A 26 -11.09 28.71 12.72
N GLU A 27 -9.95 28.42 12.08
CA GLU A 27 -9.95 27.71 10.80
C GLU A 27 -10.53 26.31 10.95
N ILE A 28 -11.21 25.81 9.91
CA ILE A 28 -11.88 24.49 9.95
C ILE A 28 -10.91 23.36 10.29
N GLU A 29 -9.68 23.42 9.79
CA GLU A 29 -8.64 22.43 10.05
C GLU A 29 -8.27 22.41 11.54
N THR A 30 -7.96 23.57 12.12
CA THR A 30 -7.68 23.73 13.55
C THR A 30 -8.88 23.32 14.42
N PHE A 31 -10.11 23.62 13.99
CA PHE A 31 -11.32 23.18 14.69
C PHE A 31 -11.43 21.64 14.71
N ILE A 32 -11.19 20.98 13.58
CA ILE A 32 -11.22 19.51 13.47
C ILE A 32 -10.13 18.87 14.34
N GLU A 33 -8.91 19.41 14.32
CA GLU A 33 -7.79 18.90 15.12
C GLU A 33 -8.05 19.01 16.64
N ASN A 34 -8.80 20.04 17.05
CA ASN A 34 -9.18 20.25 18.45
C ASN A 34 -10.43 19.47 18.88
N LEU A 35 -11.09 18.71 18.00
CA LEU A 35 -12.22 17.88 18.40
C LEU A 35 -11.75 16.79 19.39
N PRO A 36 -12.45 16.63 20.53
CA PRO A 36 -12.07 15.62 21.52
C PRO A 36 -12.13 14.23 20.90
N GLY A 37 -10.98 13.55 20.88
CA GLY A 37 -10.82 12.21 20.32
C GLY A 37 -10.27 12.13 18.88
N TYR A 38 -10.16 13.25 18.14
CA TYR A 38 -9.65 13.23 16.75
C TYR A 38 -8.21 12.69 16.68
N THR A 39 -7.31 13.24 17.48
CA THR A 39 -5.90 12.85 17.51
C THR A 39 -5.72 11.38 17.88
N GLU A 40 -6.43 10.90 18.92
CA GLU A 40 -6.37 9.51 19.37
C GLU A 40 -6.89 8.53 18.31
N GLN A 41 -7.98 8.90 17.62
CA GLN A 41 -8.54 8.10 16.53
C GLN A 41 -7.60 8.06 15.31
N ASN A 42 -7.04 9.21 14.92
CA ASN A 42 -6.11 9.29 13.79
C ASN A 42 -4.84 8.48 14.06
N LEU A 43 -4.28 8.58 15.28
CA LEU A 43 -3.13 7.78 15.69
C LEU A 43 -3.41 6.28 15.54
N THR A 44 -4.55 5.82 16.06
CA THR A 44 -4.95 4.41 16.01
C THR A 44 -5.14 3.92 14.57
N LEU A 45 -5.85 4.68 13.74
CA LEU A 45 -6.09 4.32 12.33
C LEU A 45 -4.80 4.33 11.51
N THR A 46 -3.96 5.35 11.68
CA THR A 46 -2.67 5.46 11.02
C THR A 46 -1.74 4.32 11.43
N PHE A 47 -1.73 3.94 12.70
CA PHE A 47 -1.01 2.76 13.18
C PHE A 47 -1.49 1.48 12.49
N MET A 48 -2.80 1.26 12.39
CA MET A 48 -3.37 0.10 11.69
C MET A 48 -2.94 0.05 10.22
N ILE A 49 -2.96 1.19 9.52
CA ILE A 49 -2.54 1.29 8.12
C ILE A 49 -1.07 0.86 7.98
N TYR A 50 -0.16 1.46 8.76
CA TYR A 50 1.26 1.11 8.68
C TYR A 50 1.53 -0.34 9.07
N PHE A 51 0.85 -0.84 10.10
CA PHE A 51 1.03 -2.22 10.56
C PHE A 51 0.59 -3.24 9.49
N LEU A 52 -0.59 -3.05 8.91
CA LEU A 52 -1.09 -3.90 7.83
C LEU A 52 -0.22 -3.79 6.57
N PHE A 53 0.29 -2.59 6.28
CA PHE A 53 1.18 -2.37 5.15
C PHE A 53 2.51 -3.13 5.31
N ILE A 54 3.11 -3.09 6.49
CA ILE A 54 4.34 -3.83 6.80
C ILE A 54 4.11 -5.34 6.66
N ILE A 55 3.03 -5.87 7.25
CA ILE A 55 2.71 -7.30 7.16
C ILE A 55 2.48 -7.70 5.69
N SER A 56 1.71 -6.91 4.93
CA SER A 56 1.46 -7.15 3.50
C SER A 56 2.76 -7.18 2.70
N SER A 57 3.65 -6.21 2.95
CA SER A 57 4.98 -6.11 2.33
C SER A 57 5.83 -7.38 2.57
N VAL A 58 5.90 -7.83 3.82
CA VAL A 58 6.63 -9.07 4.20
C VAL A 58 6.02 -10.29 3.53
N ILE A 59 4.69 -10.40 3.53
CA ILE A 59 3.96 -11.49 2.88
C ILE A 59 4.32 -11.55 1.39
N VAL A 60 4.24 -10.42 0.67
CA VAL A 60 4.58 -10.34 -0.75
C VAL A 60 6.02 -10.80 -1.00
N ALA A 61 6.99 -10.34 -0.19
CA ALA A 61 8.38 -10.74 -0.33
C ALA A 61 8.58 -12.26 -0.15
N ILE A 62 7.97 -12.85 0.89
CA ILE A 62 8.03 -14.30 1.14
C ILE A 62 7.37 -15.09 0.01
N PHE A 63 6.20 -14.64 -0.47
CA PHE A 63 5.52 -15.31 -1.58
C PHE A 63 6.38 -15.33 -2.85
N LEU A 64 7.00 -14.20 -3.21
CA LEU A 64 7.89 -14.14 -4.36
C LEU A 64 9.12 -15.02 -4.18
N TYR A 65 9.66 -15.10 -2.96
CA TYR A 65 10.73 -16.05 -2.64
C TYR A 65 10.30 -17.50 -2.88
N VAL A 66 9.16 -17.92 -2.32
CA VAL A 66 8.64 -19.28 -2.48
C VAL A 66 8.37 -19.59 -3.96
N LEU A 67 7.73 -18.69 -4.70
CA LEU A 67 7.46 -18.86 -6.13
C LEU A 67 8.74 -19.01 -6.95
N THR A 68 9.80 -18.30 -6.59
CA THR A 68 11.10 -18.42 -7.26
C THR A 68 11.76 -19.77 -6.96
N VAL A 69 11.73 -20.20 -5.69
CA VAL A 69 12.31 -21.47 -5.24
C VAL A 69 11.59 -22.67 -5.89
N GLN A 70 10.28 -22.61 -6.02
CA GLN A 70 9.49 -23.66 -6.69
C GLN A 70 9.87 -23.82 -8.18
N LYS A 71 10.46 -22.79 -8.81
CA LYS A 71 10.93 -22.82 -10.21
C LYS A 71 12.39 -23.27 -10.36
N ILE A 72 13.07 -23.66 -9.29
CA ILE A 72 14.50 -24.03 -9.32
C ILE A 72 14.80 -25.15 -10.33
N SER A 73 13.99 -26.21 -10.38
CA SER A 73 14.23 -27.31 -11.34
C SER A 73 14.15 -26.84 -12.80
N MET A 74 13.14 -26.00 -13.11
CA MET A 74 12.99 -25.38 -14.42
C MET A 74 14.20 -24.50 -14.77
N PHE A 75 14.68 -23.69 -13.82
CA PHE A 75 15.89 -22.88 -14.03
C PHE A 75 17.16 -23.72 -14.16
N GLY A 76 17.26 -24.85 -13.45
CA GLY A 76 18.34 -25.82 -13.59
C GLY A 76 18.43 -26.38 -15.02
N LEU A 77 17.28 -26.75 -15.60
CA LEU A 77 17.20 -27.18 -17.00
C LEU A 77 17.60 -26.06 -17.97
N MET A 78 17.11 -24.84 -17.77
CA MET A 78 17.50 -23.69 -18.60
C MET A 78 19.00 -23.39 -18.53
N LYS A 79 19.62 -23.50 -17.34
CA LYS A 79 21.07 -23.37 -17.19
C LYS A 79 21.83 -24.49 -17.90
N ALA A 80 21.34 -25.74 -17.82
CA ALA A 80 21.94 -26.87 -18.54
C ALA A 80 21.89 -26.68 -20.07
N GLN A 81 20.87 -25.96 -20.56
CA GLN A 81 20.77 -25.53 -21.97
C GLN A 81 21.70 -24.36 -22.34
N GLY A 82 22.52 -23.86 -21.40
CA GLY A 82 23.48 -22.77 -21.64
C GLY A 82 22.93 -21.36 -21.39
N ILE A 83 21.73 -21.21 -20.83
CA ILE A 83 21.16 -19.90 -20.51
C ILE A 83 21.91 -19.28 -19.32
N SER A 84 22.34 -18.04 -19.47
CA SER A 84 23.10 -17.34 -18.43
C SER A 84 22.25 -17.03 -17.20
N ASN A 85 22.89 -17.05 -16.02
CA ASN A 85 22.22 -16.69 -14.77
C ASN A 85 21.66 -15.26 -14.78
N LEU A 86 22.33 -14.33 -15.49
CA LEU A 86 21.90 -12.94 -15.60
C LEU A 86 20.59 -12.82 -16.39
N TYR A 87 20.42 -13.62 -17.45
CA TYR A 87 19.18 -13.66 -18.21
C TYR A 87 18.02 -14.16 -17.33
N LEU A 88 18.25 -15.23 -16.57
CA LEU A 88 17.25 -15.77 -15.63
C LEU A 88 16.87 -14.76 -14.56
N ALA A 89 17.86 -14.08 -13.96
CA ALA A 89 17.65 -13.02 -12.97
C ALA A 89 16.77 -11.89 -13.51
N LYS A 90 17.11 -11.36 -14.70
CA LYS A 90 16.31 -10.30 -15.35
C LYS A 90 14.89 -10.76 -15.66
N SER A 91 14.73 -11.99 -16.13
CA SER A 91 13.41 -12.57 -16.41
C SER A 91 12.56 -12.64 -15.14
N VAL A 92 13.12 -13.07 -14.02
CA VAL A 92 12.38 -13.14 -12.74
C VAL A 92 11.97 -11.75 -12.27
N ILE A 93 12.88 -10.78 -12.32
CA ILE A 93 12.57 -9.39 -11.93
C ILE A 93 11.46 -8.81 -12.81
N ALA A 94 11.51 -9.03 -14.13
CA ALA A 94 10.47 -8.56 -15.05
C ALA A 94 9.11 -9.24 -14.79
N GLN A 95 9.10 -10.55 -14.56
CA GLN A 95 7.88 -11.29 -14.20
C GLN A 95 7.29 -10.79 -12.89
N THR A 96 8.13 -10.55 -11.88
CA THR A 96 7.71 -9.99 -10.60
C THR A 96 7.10 -8.60 -10.78
N PHE A 97 7.72 -7.73 -11.58
CA PHE A 97 7.17 -6.40 -11.84
C PHE A 97 5.76 -6.48 -12.44
N ILE A 98 5.59 -7.31 -13.47
CA ILE A 98 4.28 -7.49 -14.12
C ILE A 98 3.25 -8.05 -13.13
N LEU A 99 3.65 -9.05 -12.35
CA LEU A 99 2.77 -9.67 -11.35
C LEU A 99 2.36 -8.67 -10.25
N ALA A 100 3.31 -7.89 -9.73
CA ALA A 100 3.06 -6.88 -8.72
C ALA A 100 2.19 -5.74 -9.27
N PHE A 101 2.47 -5.28 -10.49
CA PHE A 101 1.67 -4.25 -11.16
C PHE A 101 0.21 -4.69 -11.33
N LEU A 102 -0.01 -5.91 -11.85
CA LEU A 102 -1.36 -6.45 -12.00
C LEU A 102 -2.03 -6.66 -10.64
N GLY A 103 -1.30 -7.13 -9.63
CA GLY A 103 -1.82 -7.29 -8.28
C GLY A 103 -2.29 -5.98 -7.66
N VAL A 104 -1.47 -4.92 -7.75
CA VAL A 104 -1.84 -3.56 -7.29
C VAL A 104 -3.01 -3.01 -8.09
N PHE A 105 -3.02 -3.17 -9.41
CA PHE A 105 -4.12 -2.72 -10.26
C PHE A 105 -5.45 -3.39 -9.88
N VAL A 106 -5.44 -4.71 -9.69
CA VAL A 106 -6.63 -5.46 -9.21
C VAL A 106 -7.03 -5.01 -7.80
N GLY A 107 -6.05 -4.81 -6.91
CA GLY A 107 -6.28 -4.28 -5.57
C GLY A 107 -7.00 -2.94 -5.58
N PHE A 108 -6.57 -2.01 -6.43
CA PHE A 108 -7.21 -0.70 -6.59
C PHE A 108 -8.67 -0.82 -7.06
N ILE A 109 -8.93 -1.67 -8.05
CA ILE A 109 -10.29 -1.92 -8.52
C ILE A 109 -11.16 -2.46 -7.37
N LEU A 110 -10.65 -3.43 -6.60
CA LEU A 110 -11.36 -4.01 -5.47
C LEU A 110 -11.62 -2.97 -4.35
N THR A 111 -10.67 -2.09 -4.07
CA THR A 111 -10.85 -0.99 -3.11
C THR A 111 -11.97 -0.05 -3.54
N LEU A 112 -12.00 0.36 -4.81
CA LEU A 112 -13.06 1.23 -5.34
C LEU A 112 -14.43 0.55 -5.34
N ILE A 113 -14.48 -0.74 -5.66
CA ILE A 113 -15.73 -1.53 -5.59
C ILE A 113 -16.21 -1.60 -4.15
N THR A 114 -15.33 -1.93 -3.21
CA THR A 114 -15.66 -2.01 -1.78
C THR A 114 -16.18 -0.68 -1.28
N GLY A 115 -15.55 0.44 -1.68
CA GLY A 115 -15.99 1.80 -1.43
C GLY A 115 -17.46 2.07 -1.75
N LYS A 116 -17.98 1.47 -2.83
CA LYS A 116 -19.38 1.64 -3.25
C LYS A 116 -20.38 0.83 -2.41
N PHE A 117 -19.93 -0.23 -1.74
CA PHE A 117 -20.77 -1.07 -0.88
C PHE A 117 -20.76 -0.62 0.58
N LEU A 118 -19.93 0.38 0.93
CA LEU A 118 -19.93 0.95 2.28
C LEU A 118 -21.24 1.75 2.53
N PRO A 119 -21.84 1.62 3.73
CA PRO A 119 -22.98 2.44 4.14
C PRO A 119 -22.64 3.94 4.16
N SER A 120 -23.64 4.80 3.99
CA SER A 120 -23.50 6.27 4.01
C SER A 120 -22.93 6.83 5.31
N GLU A 121 -23.06 6.08 6.41
CA GLU A 121 -22.60 6.47 7.74
C GLU A 121 -21.09 6.30 7.90
N VAL A 122 -20.42 5.62 6.97
CA VAL A 122 -18.96 5.44 6.99
C VAL A 122 -18.33 6.46 6.04
N PRO A 123 -17.84 7.60 6.55
CA PRO A 123 -17.22 8.61 5.71
C PRO A 123 -15.87 8.09 5.19
N VAL A 124 -15.82 7.68 3.92
CA VAL A 124 -14.59 7.27 3.25
C VAL A 124 -14.25 8.28 2.15
N SER A 125 -13.03 8.79 2.18
CA SER A 125 -12.46 9.61 1.11
C SER A 125 -11.31 8.87 0.46
N PHE A 126 -11.34 8.76 -0.87
CA PHE A 126 -10.27 8.13 -1.64
C PHE A 126 -9.36 9.21 -2.21
N ASP A 127 -8.19 9.39 -1.60
CA ASP A 127 -7.12 10.17 -2.20
C ASP A 127 -6.33 9.31 -3.20
N ILE A 128 -6.57 9.56 -4.49
CA ILE A 128 -5.94 8.82 -5.59
C ILE A 128 -4.41 8.98 -5.56
N VAL A 129 -3.89 10.15 -5.17
CA VAL A 129 -2.44 10.40 -5.16
C VAL A 129 -1.77 9.52 -4.11
N THR A 130 -2.29 9.54 -2.88
CA THR A 130 -1.81 8.69 -1.79
C THR A 130 -1.97 7.20 -2.10
N MET A 131 -3.08 6.82 -2.75
CA MET A 131 -3.32 5.43 -3.15
C MET A 131 -2.27 4.95 -4.16
N ILE A 132 -1.98 5.75 -5.20
CA ILE A 132 -0.93 5.47 -6.18
C ILE A 132 0.44 5.37 -5.50
N LEU A 133 0.76 6.28 -4.57
CA LEU A 133 2.02 6.25 -3.83
C LEU A 133 2.20 4.92 -3.09
N TYR A 134 1.20 4.45 -2.35
CA TYR A 134 1.26 3.15 -1.68
C TYR A 134 1.38 1.98 -2.66
N GLY A 135 0.68 2.04 -3.79
CA GLY A 135 0.79 1.03 -4.86
C GLY A 135 2.22 0.93 -5.42
N VAL A 136 2.86 2.07 -5.67
CA VAL A 136 4.26 2.13 -6.14
C VAL A 136 5.20 1.56 -5.09
N ILE A 137 5.01 1.89 -3.80
CA ILE A 137 5.84 1.35 -2.72
C ILE A 137 5.72 -0.19 -2.66
N ILE A 138 4.50 -0.74 -2.79
CA ILE A 138 4.30 -2.20 -2.83
C ILE A 138 5.03 -2.84 -4.02
N ILE A 139 5.00 -2.21 -5.21
CA ILE A 139 5.75 -2.72 -6.37
C ILE A 139 7.26 -2.72 -6.10
N ILE A 140 7.79 -1.66 -5.50
CA ILE A 140 9.21 -1.57 -5.13
C ILE A 140 9.57 -2.68 -4.15
N VAL A 141 8.77 -2.88 -3.10
CA VAL A 141 8.94 -3.97 -2.13
C VAL A 141 8.95 -5.33 -2.82
N ALA A 142 8.00 -5.58 -3.74
CA ALA A 142 7.92 -6.82 -4.49
C ALA A 142 9.20 -7.08 -5.29
N ILE A 143 9.69 -6.06 -6.01
CA ILE A 143 10.94 -6.16 -6.76
C ILE A 143 12.12 -6.45 -5.83
N LEU A 144 12.22 -5.78 -4.67
CA LEU A 144 13.27 -6.05 -3.68
C LEU A 144 13.21 -7.48 -3.16
N GLY A 145 12.01 -8.00 -2.89
CA GLY A 145 11.80 -9.40 -2.51
C GLY A 145 12.23 -10.39 -3.62
N ALA A 146 11.99 -10.06 -4.89
CA ALA A 146 12.45 -10.89 -6.01
C ALA A 146 13.96 -10.79 -6.25
N VAL A 147 14.58 -9.64 -6.06
CA VAL A 147 16.05 -9.53 -6.09
C VAL A 147 16.65 -10.43 -5.01
N PHE A 148 16.07 -10.47 -3.82
CA PHE A 148 16.48 -11.38 -2.76
C PHE A 148 16.32 -12.86 -3.17
N SER A 149 15.21 -13.22 -3.81
CA SER A 149 14.95 -14.60 -4.23
C SER A 149 15.87 -15.08 -5.36
N VAL A 150 16.30 -14.18 -6.25
CA VAL A 150 17.22 -14.47 -7.35
C VAL A 150 18.59 -14.93 -6.84
N PHE A 151 19.03 -14.54 -5.64
CA PHE A 151 20.29 -15.06 -5.07
C PHE A 151 20.29 -16.59 -4.93
N THR A 152 19.12 -17.19 -4.70
CA THR A 152 18.98 -18.65 -4.67
C THR A 152 19.22 -19.26 -6.05
N ILE A 153 18.88 -18.55 -7.13
CA ILE A 153 19.10 -19.02 -8.51
C ILE A 153 20.60 -19.17 -8.80
N PHE A 154 21.44 -18.26 -8.34
CA PHE A 154 22.89 -18.36 -8.57
C PHE A 154 23.52 -19.61 -7.92
N LYS A 155 22.93 -20.11 -6.83
CA LYS A 155 23.41 -21.30 -6.10
C LYS A 155 22.92 -22.63 -6.66
N ILE A 156 22.06 -22.62 -7.69
CA ILE A 156 21.55 -23.86 -8.30
C ILE A 156 22.65 -24.54 -9.11
N ASP A 157 22.98 -25.78 -8.72
CA ASP A 157 23.77 -26.73 -9.50
C ASP A 157 22.85 -27.45 -10.51
N PRO A 158 23.06 -27.28 -11.83
CA PRO A 158 22.22 -27.88 -12.87
C PRO A 158 22.17 -29.42 -12.80
N LEU A 159 23.26 -30.07 -12.37
CA LEU A 159 23.35 -31.53 -12.33
C LEU A 159 22.47 -32.10 -11.21
N LYS A 160 22.43 -31.43 -10.06
CA LYS A 160 21.54 -31.80 -8.93
C LYS A 160 20.08 -31.44 -9.19
N ALA A 161 19.82 -30.38 -9.94
CA ALA A 161 18.46 -29.92 -10.23
C ALA A 161 17.68 -30.85 -11.20
N ILE A 162 18.38 -31.66 -11.99
CA ILE A 162 17.80 -32.59 -12.98
C ILE A 162 17.93 -34.06 -12.53
N GLY A 163 19.01 -34.42 -11.85
CA GLY A 163 19.32 -35.82 -11.49
C GLY A 163 18.71 -36.33 -10.19
N GLY A 164 18.19 -35.44 -9.33
CA GLY A 164 17.94 -35.76 -7.91
C GLY A 164 19.16 -35.49 -7.05
#